data_AF-A0AAD1HWV7-F1
#
_entry.id   AF-A0AAD1HWV7-F1
#
_cell.length_a   1.000
_cell.length_b   1.000
_cell.length_c   1.000
_cell.angle_alpha   90.00
_cell.angle_beta   90.00
_cell.angle_gamma   90.00
#
_symmetry.space_group_name_H-M   'P 1'
#
loop_
_entity.id
_entity.type
_entity.pdbx_description
1 polymer ?
#
loop_
_entity_poly.entity_id
_entity_poly.type
_entity_poly.pdbx_seq_one_letter_code
_entity_poly.pdbx_strand_id
1 'polypeptide(L)'
;MPGYHCEVHHCDPWANGGRTDADKLFFACGCDHTDTTEGRQQTVATASGRLGWTDGTGPPEINHAHHPEELLRGDPDPPSNEAA
;
A
#
# COMPACT_ATOMS: atom_id res chain seq x y z
N MET A 1 -3.06 6.83 -7.95
CA MET A 1 -2.58 6.06 -9.11
C MET A 1 -3.55 4.94 -9.42
N PRO A 2 -4.05 4.78 -10.66
CA PRO A 2 -4.86 3.62 -11.05
C PRO A 2 -4.03 2.34 -11.05
N GLY A 3 -4.61 1.20 -10.65
CA GLY A 3 -3.91 -0.09 -10.58
C GLY A 3 -3.29 -0.57 -11.91
N TYR A 4 -3.85 -0.17 -13.05
CA TYR A 4 -3.30 -0.45 -14.38
C TYR A 4 -1.97 0.24 -14.67
N HIS A 5 -1.58 1.23 -13.86
CA HIS A 5 -0.28 1.90 -13.93
C HIS A 5 0.63 1.51 -12.76
N CYS A 6 0.30 0.40 -12.09
CA CYS A 6 1.10 -0.16 -11.03
C CYS A 6 1.75 -1.45 -11.48
N GLU A 7 2.88 -1.75 -10.84
CA GLU A 7 3.60 -3.00 -10.94
C GLU A 7 3.34 -3.82 -9.67
N VAL A 8 3.46 -5.13 -9.78
CA VAL A 8 3.47 -6.01 -8.60
C VAL A 8 4.84 -5.89 -7.94
N HIS A 9 4.83 -5.42 -6.70
CA HIS A 9 5.98 -5.14 -5.86
C HIS A 9 6.11 -6.19 -4.75
N HIS A 10 7.26 -6.84 -4.65
CA HIS A 10 7.57 -7.68 -3.50
C HIS A 10 7.93 -6.81 -2.29
N CYS A 11 7.23 -6.98 -1.18
CA CYS A 11 7.56 -6.31 0.08
C CYS A 11 9.00 -6.61 0.52
N ASP A 12 9.37 -7.89 0.45
CA ASP A 12 10.74 -8.35 0.66
C ASP A 12 11.39 -8.46 -0.74
N PRO A 13 12.49 -7.77 -1.07
CA PRO A 13 12.99 -7.73 -2.44
C PRO A 13 13.21 -9.12 -3.05
N TRP A 14 12.71 -9.34 -4.27
CA TRP A 14 12.85 -10.63 -4.97
C TRP A 14 14.32 -11.07 -5.08
N ALA A 15 15.23 -10.13 -5.37
CA ALA A 15 16.66 -10.39 -5.47
C ALA A 15 17.28 -10.95 -4.18
N ASN A 16 16.63 -10.75 -3.02
CA ASN A 16 17.05 -11.24 -1.71
C ASN A 16 16.25 -12.46 -1.24
N GLY A 17 15.54 -13.14 -2.16
CA GLY A 17 14.72 -14.31 -1.84
C GLY A 17 13.31 -13.98 -1.35
N GLY A 18 12.81 -12.78 -1.67
CA GLY A 18 11.43 -12.39 -1.42
C GLY A 18 10.42 -13.39 -1.97
N ARG A 19 9.39 -13.71 -1.18
CA ARG A 19 8.37 -14.71 -1.54
C ARG A 19 7.22 -14.08 -2.33
N THR A 20 6.61 -14.86 -3.21
CA THR A 20 5.46 -14.47 -4.04
C THR A 20 4.13 -14.85 -3.37
N ASP A 21 4.09 -14.90 -2.03
CA ASP A 21 2.85 -15.15 -1.29
C ASP A 21 1.92 -13.93 -1.44
N ALA A 22 0.61 -14.15 -1.39
CA ALA A 22 -0.37 -13.07 -1.61
C ALA A 22 -0.27 -11.93 -0.59
N ASP A 23 0.22 -12.19 0.62
CA ASP A 23 0.47 -11.21 1.69
C ASP A 23 1.85 -10.54 1.59
N LYS A 24 2.66 -10.91 0.60
CA LYS A 24 4.00 -10.36 0.32
C LYS A 24 4.08 -9.57 -0.97
N LEU A 25 2.98 -9.50 -1.72
CA LEU A 25 2.87 -8.76 -2.97
C LEU A 25 1.95 -7.56 -2.81
N PHE A 26 2.40 -6.41 -3.29
CA PHE A 26 1.69 -5.15 -3.21
C PHE A 26 1.71 -4.45 -4.57
N PHE A 27 0.92 -3.40 -4.75
CA PHE A 27 1.01 -2.55 -5.94
C PHE A 27 1.84 -1.30 -5.66
N ALA A 28 2.78 -1.00 -6.55
CA ALA A 28 3.58 0.23 -6.51
C ALA A 28 3.62 0.89 -7.90
N CYS A 29 3.77 2.22 -7.99
CA CYS A 29 4.11 2.85 -9.26
C CYS A 29 5.53 2.44 -9.68
N GLY A 30 5.85 2.57 -10.97
CA GLY A 30 7.22 2.32 -11.45
C GLY A 30 8.27 3.19 -10.74
N CYS A 31 7.90 4.41 -10.33
CA CYS A 31 8.73 5.29 -9.50
C CYS A 31 9.11 4.66 -8.16
N ASP A 32 8.12 4.37 -7.34
CA ASP A 32 8.29 3.82 -5.99
C ASP A 32 8.97 2.45 -6.05
N HIS A 33 8.64 1.61 -7.05
CA HIS A 33 9.31 0.32 -7.25
C HIS A 33 10.79 0.48 -7.63
N THR A 34 11.12 1.47 -8.46
CA THR A 34 12.52 1.81 -8.79
C THR A 34 13.27 2.29 -7.55
N ASP A 35 12.64 3.11 -6.71
CA ASP A 35 13.25 3.58 -5.45
C ASP A 35 13.62 2.43 -4.50
N THR A 36 12.76 1.40 -4.39
CA THR A 36 13.10 0.19 -3.63
C THR A 36 14.16 -0.65 -4.32
N THR A 37 14.09 -0.79 -5.63
CA THR A 37 15.08 -1.57 -6.42
C THR A 37 16.49 -0.98 -6.29
N GLU A 38 16.60 0.35 -6.27
CA GLU A 38 17.86 1.06 -6.06
C GLU A 38 18.30 1.11 -4.58
N GLY A 39 17.47 0.60 -3.66
CA GLY A 39 17.75 0.57 -2.22
C GLY A 39 17.67 1.94 -1.54
N ARG A 40 17.08 2.95 -2.20
CA ARG A 40 16.81 4.27 -1.59
C ARG A 40 15.73 4.18 -0.52
N GLN A 41 14.77 3.30 -0.73
CA GLN A 41 13.69 3.01 0.20
C GLN A 41 13.59 1.51 0.46
N GLN A 42 13.04 1.15 1.62
CA GLN A 42 12.71 -0.20 2.03
C GLN A 42 11.23 -0.29 2.33
N THR A 43 10.65 -1.46 2.06
CA THR A 43 9.24 -1.72 2.33
C THR A 43 9.05 -2.74 3.45
N VAL A 44 8.01 -2.54 4.25
CA VAL A 44 7.65 -3.42 5.37
C VAL A 44 6.15 -3.67 5.34
N ALA A 45 5.74 -4.94 5.36
CA ALA A 45 4.34 -5.31 5.59
C ALA A 45 4.03 -5.12 7.08
N THR A 46 3.13 -4.21 7.41
CA THR A 46 2.76 -3.92 8.79
C THR A 46 1.83 -4.99 9.35
N ALA A 47 1.63 -4.99 10.67
CA ALA A 47 0.67 -5.90 11.31
C ALA A 47 -0.79 -5.71 10.84
N SER A 48 -1.13 -4.56 10.25
CA SER A 48 -2.43 -4.30 9.64
C SER A 48 -2.52 -4.76 8.17
N GLY A 49 -1.46 -5.38 7.64
CA GLY A 49 -1.40 -5.85 6.26
C GLY A 49 -1.15 -4.75 5.23
N ARG A 50 -0.72 -3.56 5.66
CA ARG A 50 -0.43 -2.43 4.77
C ARG A 50 1.06 -2.35 4.46
N LEU A 51 1.39 -1.77 3.32
CA LEU A 51 2.78 -1.51 2.94
C LEU A 51 3.26 -0.21 3.59
N GLY A 52 4.27 -0.31 4.45
CA GLY A 52 5.01 0.82 4.99
C GLY A 52 6.33 1.04 4.25
N TRP A 53 6.81 2.27 4.21
CA TRP A 53 8.02 2.71 3.53
C TRP A 53 8.98 3.38 4.53
N THR A 54 10.28 3.13 4.41
CA THR A 54 11.32 3.78 5.22
C THR A 54 12.61 3.91 4.42
N ASP A 55 13.39 4.96 4.67
CA ASP A 55 14.77 5.09 4.20
C ASP A 55 15.79 4.40 5.12
N GLY A 56 15.31 3.71 6.17
CA GLY A 56 16.11 3.05 7.18
C GLY A 56 16.52 3.94 8.36
N THR A 57 16.18 5.24 8.34
CA THR A 57 16.50 6.17 9.42
C THR A 57 15.36 6.32 10.44
N GLY A 58 14.15 5.91 10.07
CA GLY A 58 12.94 6.03 10.90
C GLY A 58 12.00 4.82 10.79
N PRO A 59 10.92 4.79 11.59
CA PRO A 59 9.91 3.75 11.49
C PRO A 59 9.24 3.79 10.09
N PRO A 60 8.76 2.64 9.58
CA PRO A 60 8.01 2.61 8.33
C PRO A 60 6.72 3.42 8.42
N GLU A 61 6.48 4.25 7.40
CA GLU A 61 5.27 5.06 7.27
C GLU A 61 4.37 4.55 6.16
N ILE A 62 3.05 4.62 6.37
CA ILE A 62 2.06 4.20 5.38
C ILE A 62 1.68 5.40 4.52
N ASN A 63 1.64 5.22 3.20
CA ASN A 63 1.07 6.22 2.31
C ASN A 63 -0.47 6.17 2.37
N HIS A 64 -1.06 7.02 3.20
CA HIS A 64 -2.51 7.13 3.39
C HIS A 64 -3.27 7.54 2.11
N ALA A 65 -2.60 8.12 1.10
CA ALA A 65 -3.24 8.42 -0.18
C ALA A 65 -3.61 7.15 -0.97
N HIS A 66 -3.01 6.00 -0.64
CA HIS A 66 -3.39 4.68 -1.18
C HIS A 66 -4.59 4.04 -0.45
N HIS A 67 -5.10 4.69 0.59
CA HIS A 67 -6.20 4.23 1.42
C HIS A 67 -7.37 5.24 1.35
N PRO A 68 -8.01 5.43 0.18
CA PRO A 68 -9.06 6.42 0.01
C PRO A 68 -10.26 6.18 0.93
N GLU A 69 -10.49 4.95 1.41
CA GLU A 69 -11.49 4.63 2.42
C GLU A 69 -11.30 5.37 3.75
N GLU A 70 -10.09 5.85 4.06
CA GLU A 70 -9.81 6.65 5.25
C GLU A 70 -10.27 8.10 5.09
N LEU A 71 -10.31 8.58 3.85
CA LEU A 71 -10.71 9.95 3.49
C LEU A 71 -12.20 10.02 3.12
N LEU A 72 -12.76 8.93 2.59
CA LEU A 72 -14.12 8.85 2.05
C LEU A 72 -15.17 8.37 3.07
N ARG A 73 -14.85 8.24 4.36
CA ARG A 73 -15.85 8.04 5.42
C ARG A 73 -16.65 9.35 5.64
N GLY A 74 -17.45 9.72 4.65
CA GLY A 74 -18.65 10.52 4.82
C GLY A 74 -19.84 9.57 4.96
N ASP A 75 -20.74 9.87 5.90
CA ASP A 75 -21.89 9.06 6.32
C ASP A 75 -22.64 8.42 5.14
N PRO A 76 -22.85 7.09 5.12
CA PRO A 76 -23.95 6.53 4.35
C PRO A 76 -25.23 6.80 5.14
N ASP A 77 -25.80 8.01 5.04
CA ASP A 77 -27.15 8.25 5.52
C ASP A 77 -28.06 7.20 4.83
N PRO A 78 -28.66 6.25 5.57
CA PRO A 78 -29.67 5.39 4.98
C PRO A 78 -30.87 6.26 4.60
N PRO A 79 -31.57 5.99 3.49
CA PRO A 79 -32.79 6.71 3.18
C PRO A 79 -33.77 6.56 4.35
N SER A 80 -34.24 7.69 4.89
CA SER A 80 -35.30 7.72 5.88
C SER A 80 -36.51 7.01 5.31
N ASN A 81 -36.80 5.82 5.82
CA ASN A 81 -38.04 5.12 5.52
C ASN A 81 -39.18 5.84 6.24
N GLU A 82 -39.70 6.92 5.64
CA GLU A 82 -41.03 7.41 6.00
C GLU A 82 -42.04 6.37 5.50
N ALA A 83 -42.47 5.54 6.44
CA ALA A 83 -43.52 4.56 6.26
C ALA A 83 -44.85 5.26 5.92
N ALA A 84 -45.51 4.66 4.90
CA ALA A 84 -46.91 4.74 4.47
C ALA A 84 -47.93 5.51 5.33
#